data_AF-A0A6L3V7E2-F1
#
_entry.id   AF-A0A6L3V7E2-F1
#
_cell.length_a   1.000
_cell.length_b   1.000
_cell.length_c   1.000
_cell.angle_alpha   90.00
_cell.angle_beta   90.00
_cell.angle_gamma   90.00
#
_symmetry.space_group_name_H-M   'P 1'
#
loop_
_entity.id
_entity.type
_entity.pdbx_description
1 polymer ?
#
loop_
_entity_poly.entity_id
_entity_poly.type
_entity_poly.pdbx_seq_one_letter_code
_entity_poly.pdbx_strand_id
1 'polypeptide(L)'
;MLRNRLIVFGILALTITVVSPFIFYSYFEEKPADLHQSLVFGGPFPFAVQKATLPQDEEQYPLEVKFMSPFETETNFKVTPFLFSFICFFLLLFAFYSIIIRLFIGRKEKEPN
;
A
#
# COMPACT_ATOMS: atom_id res chain seq x y z
N MET A 1 -28.63 -0.51 1.09
CA MET A 1 -27.65 0.59 0.92
C MET A 1 -26.30 0.30 1.59
N LEU A 2 -26.25 -0.15 2.85
CA LEU A 2 -24.99 -0.43 3.55
C LEU A 2 -24.13 -1.50 2.85
N ARG A 3 -24.72 -2.63 2.44
CA ARG A 3 -24.01 -3.70 1.72
C ARG A 3 -23.29 -3.21 0.46
N ASN A 4 -23.96 -2.42 -0.38
CA ASN A 4 -23.36 -1.89 -1.61
C ASN A 4 -22.20 -0.94 -1.28
N ARG A 5 -22.33 -0.12 -0.23
CA ARG A 5 -21.24 0.76 0.23
C ARG A 5 -20.04 -0.04 0.72
N LEU A 6 -20.26 -1.09 1.52
CA LEU A 6 -19.18 -1.96 1.99
C LEU A 6 -18.45 -2.64 0.81
N ILE A 7 -19.18 -3.10 -0.20
CA ILE A 7 -18.58 -3.69 -1.41
C ILE A 7 -17.74 -2.64 -2.14
N VAL A 8 -18.25 -1.41 -2.31
CA VAL A 8 -17.51 -0.32 -2.98
C VAL A 8 -16.21 0.02 -2.24
N PHE A 9 -16.27 0.19 -0.91
CA PHE A 9 -15.06 0.43 -0.11
C PHE A 9 -14.10 -0.75 -0.15
N GLY A 10 -14.63 -1.98 -0.18
CA GLY A 10 -13.83 -3.20 -0.35
C GLY A 10 -13.06 -3.19 -1.66
N ILE A 11 -13.73 -2.92 -2.77
CA ILE A 11 -13.08 -2.85 -4.09
C ILE A 11 -12.02 -1.76 -4.10
N LEU A 12 -12.33 -0.54 -3.62
CA LEU A 12 -11.38 0.56 -3.59
C LEU A 12 -10.15 0.25 -2.72
N ALA A 13 -10.38 -0.29 -1.52
CA ALA A 13 -9.29 -0.69 -0.63
C ALA A 13 -8.41 -1.76 -1.28
N LEU A 14 -9.01 -2.77 -1.91
CA LEU A 14 -8.30 -3.83 -2.60
C LEU A 14 -7.44 -3.28 -3.74
N THR A 15 -8.00 -2.38 -4.57
CA THR A 15 -7.25 -1.72 -5.64
C THR A 15 -6.06 -0.95 -5.09
N ILE A 16 -6.24 -0.15 -4.03
CA ILE A 16 -5.14 0.59 -3.40
C ILE A 16 -4.07 -0.38 -2.86
N THR A 17 -4.48 -1.46 -2.18
CA THR A 17 -3.53 -2.46 -1.68
C THR A 17 -2.73 -3.07 -2.81
N VAL A 18 -3.38 -3.55 -3.87
CA VAL A 18 -2.70 -4.20 -5.02
C VAL A 18 -1.75 -3.25 -5.75
N VAL A 19 -2.10 -1.97 -5.88
CA VAL A 19 -1.26 -0.97 -6.55
C VAL A 19 -0.13 -0.47 -5.65
N SER A 20 -0.28 -0.54 -4.33
CA SER A 20 0.69 0.02 -3.38
C SER A 20 2.16 -0.37 -3.60
N PRO A 21 2.53 -1.61 -4.02
CA PRO A 21 3.93 -1.96 -4.26
C PRO A 21 4.59 -1.10 -5.35
N PHE A 22 3.82 -0.66 -6.35
CA PHE A 22 4.32 0.15 -7.46
C PHE A 22 4.51 1.63 -7.09
N ILE A 23 3.98 2.06 -5.93
CA ILE A 23 4.09 3.44 -5.47
C ILE A 23 5.38 3.65 -4.67
N PHE A 24 5.89 2.61 -4.02
CA PHE A 24 7.07 2.69 -3.16
C PHE A 24 8.35 2.32 -3.90
N TYR A 25 9.42 3.05 -3.57
CA TYR A 25 10.77 2.80 -4.05
C TYR A 25 11.66 2.37 -2.89
N SER A 26 12.58 1.44 -3.15
CA SER A 26 13.66 1.13 -2.21
C SER A 26 14.87 1.98 -2.56
N TYR A 27 15.27 2.85 -1.65
CA TYR A 27 16.33 3.82 -1.86
C TYR A 27 17.61 3.37 -1.15
N PHE A 28 18.73 3.44 -1.87
CA PHE A 28 20.07 3.15 -1.36
C PHE A 28 20.95 4.37 -1.56
N GLU A 29 21.29 5.07 -0.48
CA GLU A 29 22.19 6.24 -0.51
C GLU A 29 23.61 5.83 -0.90
N GLU A 30 24.11 4.76 -0.27
CA GLU A 30 25.46 4.26 -0.45
C GLU A 30 25.42 2.79 -0.86
N LYS A 31 26.53 2.32 -1.46
CA LYS A 31 26.72 0.92 -1.82
C LYS A 31 26.69 0.04 -0.57
N PRO A 32 25.73 -0.90 -0.46
CA PRO A 32 25.71 -1.83 0.65
C PRO A 32 26.83 -2.87 0.54
N ALA A 33 27.26 -3.41 1.68
CA ALA A 33 28.27 -4.46 1.74
C ALA A 33 27.87 -5.75 1.00
N ASP A 34 26.57 -6.05 0.96
CA ASP A 34 25.99 -7.12 0.15
C ASP A 34 25.14 -6.54 -0.98
N LEU A 35 25.38 -6.99 -2.20
CA LEU A 35 24.66 -6.52 -3.38
C LEU A 35 23.38 -7.31 -3.63
N HIS A 36 23.22 -8.48 -3.03
CA HIS A 36 22.02 -9.29 -3.15
C HIS A 36 21.02 -8.90 -2.06
N GLN A 37 20.20 -7.90 -2.37
CA GLN A 37 19.23 -7.34 -1.43
C GLN A 37 17.85 -7.96 -1.62
N SER A 38 17.17 -8.19 -0.50
CA SER A 38 15.76 -8.56 -0.46
C SER A 38 14.94 -7.30 -0.22
N LEU A 39 14.37 -6.76 -1.29
CA LEU A 39 13.60 -5.52 -1.27
C LEU A 39 12.14 -5.81 -0.92
N VAL A 40 11.56 -4.98 -0.07
CA VAL A 40 10.18 -5.09 0.42
C VAL A 40 9.35 -3.91 -0.09
N PHE A 41 8.18 -4.23 -0.63
CA PHE A 41 7.27 -3.28 -1.24
C PHE A 41 5.83 -3.53 -0.77
N GLY A 42 5.00 -2.52 -1.02
CA GLY A 42 3.60 -2.47 -0.60
C GLY A 42 3.46 -1.84 0.78
N GLY A 43 2.26 -1.32 1.06
CA GLY A 43 1.99 -0.67 2.31
C GLY A 43 0.52 -0.73 2.70
N PRO A 44 0.16 -0.33 3.93
CA PRO A 44 1.07 0.11 5.00
C PRO A 44 1.90 -1.01 5.65
N PHE A 45 1.52 -2.27 5.48
CA PHE A 45 2.31 -3.43 5.88
C PHE A 45 2.96 -4.04 4.63
N PRO A 46 4.29 -4.04 4.50
CA PRO A 46 4.97 -4.59 3.34
C PRO A 46 4.64 -6.06 3.12
N PHE A 47 4.26 -6.41 1.89
CA PHE A 47 3.77 -7.75 1.55
C PHE A 47 4.35 -8.33 0.25
N ALA A 48 5.00 -7.52 -0.57
CA ALA A 48 5.65 -7.97 -1.80
C ALA A 48 7.16 -7.91 -1.63
N VAL A 49 7.82 -9.06 -1.69
CA VAL A 49 9.28 -9.16 -1.54
C VAL A 49 9.91 -9.56 -2.86
N GLN A 50 10.88 -8.79 -3.35
CA GLN A 50 11.65 -9.10 -4.56
C GLN A 50 13.13 -9.17 -4.24
N LYS A 51 13.83 -10.13 -4.84
CA LYS A 51 15.30 -10.18 -4.79
C LYS A 51 15.85 -9.33 -5.92
N ALA A 52 16.73 -8.40 -5.60
CA ALA A 52 17.42 -7.57 -6.58
C ALA A 52 18.93 -7.67 -6.36
N THR A 53 19.67 -7.70 -7.46
CA THR A 53 21.13 -7.56 -7.44
C THR A 53 21.45 -6.11 -7.76
N LEU A 54 22.03 -5.41 -6.79
CA LEU A 54 22.43 -4.02 -6.92
C LEU A 54 23.75 -3.91 -7.71
N PRO A 55 24.00 -2.78 -8.39
CA PRO A 55 25.21 -2.58 -9.15
C PRO A 55 26.47 -2.55 -8.27
N GLN A 56 27.60 -3.00 -8.83
CA GLN A 56 28.87 -3.01 -8.10
C GLN A 56 29.56 -1.64 -8.05
N ASP A 57 29.23 -0.76 -8.99
CA ASP A 57 29.89 0.52 -9.19
C ASP A 57 29.34 1.58 -8.21
N GLU A 58 30.23 2.27 -7.50
CA GLU A 58 29.87 3.29 -6.51
C GLU A 58 29.29 4.55 -7.18
N GLU A 59 29.67 4.84 -8.43
CA GLU A 59 29.13 5.99 -9.18
C GLU A 59 27.64 5.86 -9.53
N GLN A 60 27.06 4.66 -9.35
CA GLN A 60 25.64 4.39 -9.59
C GLN A 60 24.75 4.62 -8.36
N TYR A 61 25.34 5.09 -7.27
CA TYR A 61 24.64 5.48 -6.04
C TYR A 61 24.58 7.01 -5.93
N PRO A 62 23.48 7.60 -5.41
CA PRO A 62 22.32 6.92 -4.84
C PRO A 62 21.42 6.27 -5.89
N LEU A 63 20.79 5.16 -5.50
CA LEU A 63 19.98 4.32 -6.38
C LEU A 63 18.55 4.14 -5.84
N GLU A 64 17.57 4.33 -6.72
CA GLU A 64 16.18 3.98 -6.49
C GLU A 64 15.81 2.70 -7.23
N VAL A 65 15.46 1.65 -6.48
CA VAL A 65 14.95 0.41 -7.06
C VAL A 65 13.44 0.38 -6.97
N LYS A 66 12.79 0.27 -8.14
CA LYS A 66 11.33 0.20 -8.28
C LYS A 66 10.87 -1.24 -8.20
N PHE A 67 9.66 -1.44 -7.68
CA PHE A 67 8.99 -2.73 -7.76
C PHE A 67 8.79 -3.12 -9.24
N MET A 68 9.33 -4.28 -9.62
CA MET A 68 9.14 -4.82 -10.96
C MET A 68 7.84 -5.63 -11.04
N SER A 69 7.35 -5.87 -12.26
CA SER A 69 6.18 -6.70 -12.43
C SER A 69 6.40 -8.10 -11.86
N PRO A 70 5.44 -8.69 -11.12
CA PRO A 70 5.53 -10.07 -10.65
C PRO A 70 5.65 -11.12 -11.78
N PHE A 71 5.33 -10.73 -13.01
CA PHE A 71 5.52 -11.57 -14.20
C PHE A 71 6.96 -11.55 -14.73
N GLU A 72 7.74 -10.54 -14.36
CA GLU A 72 9.13 -10.34 -14.82
C GLU A 72 10.16 -10.81 -13.78
N THR A 73 9.81 -10.73 -12.50
CA THR A 73 10.71 -11.06 -11.38
C THR A 73 10.02 -11.89 -10.31
N GLU A 74 10.76 -12.84 -9.73
CA GLU A 74 10.25 -13.67 -8.64
C GLU A 74 9.85 -12.79 -7.45
N THR A 75 8.55 -12.73 -7.19
CA THR A 75 7.97 -11.96 -6.10
C THR A 75 7.44 -12.92 -5.03
N ASN A 76 8.01 -12.88 -3.84
CA ASN A 76 7.50 -13.62 -2.69
C ASN A 76 6.40 -12.80 -2.02
N PHE A 77 5.15 -13.20 -2.27
CA PHE A 77 3.97 -12.53 -1.76
C PHE A 77 3.57 -13.05 -0.38
N LYS A 78 3.52 -12.16 0.60
CA LYS A 78 3.10 -12.46 1.97
C LYS A 78 1.62 -12.15 2.15
N VAL A 79 0.81 -13.20 2.29
CA VAL A 79 -0.65 -13.08 2.40
C VAL A 79 -1.07 -12.34 3.67
N THR A 80 -0.45 -12.61 4.82
CA THR A 80 -0.85 -12.00 6.10
C THR A 80 -0.65 -10.47 6.10
N PRO A 81 0.53 -9.93 5.76
CA PRO A 81 0.71 -8.48 5.65
C PRO A 81 -0.17 -7.85 4.57
N PHE A 82 -0.45 -8.55 3.46
CA PHE A 82 -1.39 -8.07 2.45
C PHE A 82 -2.80 -7.88 3.02
N LEU A 83 -3.31 -8.85 3.77
CA LEU A 83 -4.63 -8.74 4.41
C LEU A 83 -4.68 -7.60 5.43
N PHE A 84 -3.62 -7.40 6.21
CA PHE A 84 -3.55 -6.26 7.14
C PHE A 84 -3.53 -4.91 6.41
N SER A 85 -2.80 -4.81 5.31
CA SER A 85 -2.80 -3.62 4.47
C SER A 85 -4.18 -3.33 3.88
N PHE A 86 -4.85 -4.37 3.37
CA PHE A 86 -6.22 -4.29 2.86
C PHE A 86 -7.21 -3.80 3.92
N ILE A 87 -7.21 -4.44 5.09
CA ILE A 87 -8.09 -4.06 6.20
C ILE A 87 -7.81 -2.63 6.66
N CYS A 88 -6.53 -2.23 6.72
CA CYS A 88 -6.14 -0.88 7.11
C CYS A 88 -6.71 0.17 6.15
N PHE A 89 -6.53 0.00 4.84
CA PHE A 89 -7.10 0.92 3.85
C PHE A 89 -8.62 0.90 3.85
N PHE A 90 -9.23 -0.27 4.00
CA PHE A 90 -10.69 -0.38 4.09
C PHE A 90 -11.24 0.42 5.27
N LEU A 91 -10.67 0.24 6.46
CA LEU A 91 -11.06 0.98 7.66
C LEU A 91 -10.80 2.47 7.51
N LEU A 92 -9.68 2.86 6.90
CA LEU A 92 -9.34 4.26 6.66
C LEU A 92 -10.34 4.94 5.73
N LEU A 93 -10.67 4.33 4.59
CA LEU A 93 -11.67 4.84 3.66
C LEU A 93 -13.05 4.94 4.32
N PHE A 94 -13.42 3.93 5.10
CA PHE A 94 -14.68 3.93 5.84
C PHE A 94 -14.70 5.03 6.91
N ALA A 95 -13.59 5.24 7.61
CA ALA A 95 -13.44 6.30 8.60
C ALA A 95 -13.58 7.68 7.95
N PHE A 96 -12.86 7.97 6.85
CA PHE A 96 -13.02 9.22 6.11
C PHE A 96 -14.46 9.44 5.65
N TYR A 97 -15.08 8.42 5.08
CA TYR A 97 -16.47 8.49 4.67
C TYR A 97 -17.41 8.83 5.83
N SER A 98 -17.21 8.19 6.99
CA SER A 98 -18.02 8.43 8.19
C SER A 98 -17.87 9.86 8.72
N ILE A 99 -16.65 10.41 8.69
CA ILE A 99 -16.35 11.78 9.10
C ILE A 99 -17.00 12.76 8.13
N ILE A 100 -16.83 12.55 6.81
CA ILE A 100 -17.42 13.41 5.78
C ILE A 100 -18.95 13.44 5.90
N ILE A 101 -19.61 12.28 6.04
CA ILE A 101 -21.07 12.26 6.26
C ILE A 101 -21.44 13.04 7.51
N ARG A 102 -20.74 12.82 8.62
CA ARG A 102 -21.08 13.47 9.89
C ARG A 102 -20.94 14.99 9.79
N LEU A 103 -19.91 15.48 9.10
CA LEU A 103 -19.64 16.92 8.95
C LEU A 103 -20.58 17.59 7.94
N PHE A 104 -20.90 16.93 6.83
CA PHE A 104 -21.61 17.58 5.71
C PHE A 104 -23.10 17.21 5.59
N ILE A 105 -23.55 16.07 6.14
CA ILE A 105 -24.95 15.62 6.05
C ILE A 105 -25.73 15.86 7.36
N GLY A 106 -25.03 16.24 8.42
CA GLY A 106 -25.61 17.00 9.52
C GLY A 106 -26.36 16.19 10.57
N ARG A 107 -26.16 16.62 11.81
CA ARG A 107 -27.24 16.67 12.80
C ARG A 107 -28.42 17.41 12.16
N LYS A 108 -29.40 16.69 11.65
CA LYS A 108 -30.77 17.19 11.72
C LYS A 108 -31.13 17.18 13.20
N GLU A 109 -30.74 18.21 13.94
CA GLU A 109 -31.34 18.48 15.23
C GLU A 109 -32.84 18.57 14.96
N LYS A 110 -33.58 17.57 15.46
CA LYS A 110 -35.01 17.73 15.65
C LYS A 110 -35.13 18.83 16.68
N GLU A 111 -35.55 20.02 16.25
CA GLU A 111 -36.08 21.01 17.18
C GLU A 111 -37.16 20.30 18.02
N PRO A 112 -37.08 20.35 19.36
CA PRO A 112 -38.15 19.83 20.20
C PRO A 112 -39.36 20.76 20.01
N ASN A 113 -40.44 20.21 19.45
CA ASN A 113 -41.78 20.83 19.48
C ASN A 113 -42.26 21.00 20.92
#